data_AF-A0A3M7ENK0-F1
#
_entry.id   AF-A0A3M7ENK0-F1
#
_cell.length_a   1.000
_cell.length_b   1.000
_cell.length_c   1.000
_cell.angle_alpha   90.00
_cell.angle_beta   90.00
_cell.angle_gamma   90.00
#
_symmetry.space_group_name_H-M   'P 1'
#
loop_
_entity.id
_entity.type
_entity.pdbx_description
1 polymer ?
#
loop_
_entity_poly.entity_id
_entity_poly.type
_entity_poly.pdbx_seq_one_letter_code
_entity_poly.pdbx_strand_id
1 'polypeptide(L)'
;MARRGKRIVTLDANKLENYKKLIQLLYDASVFLQGFRPGALDALRLCMDVLRELNLDLIAANLSAFGKHGPSVRHNGMDSIVQTCSEMNIRRIGGDANASPGA
;
A
#
# COMPACT_ATOMS: atom_id res chain seq x y z
N MET A 1 2.27 -8.12 -16.23
CA MET A 1 0.87 -8.55 -16.47
C MET A 1 -0.19 -7.70 -15.75
N ALA A 2 0.11 -7.00 -14.63
CA ALA A 2 -0.88 -6.32 -13.76
C ALA A 2 -1.57 -5.03 -14.30
N ARG A 3 -1.41 -4.69 -15.58
CA ARG A 3 -1.88 -3.42 -16.18
C ARG A 3 -2.98 -3.57 -17.24
N ARG A 4 -3.30 -4.80 -17.66
CA ARG A 4 -4.35 -5.05 -18.66
C ARG A 4 -5.72 -4.60 -18.13
N GLY A 5 -6.47 -3.85 -18.93
CA GLY A 5 -7.80 -3.34 -18.58
C GLY A 5 -7.83 -2.09 -17.71
N LYS A 6 -6.67 -1.56 -17.27
CA LYS A 6 -6.60 -0.33 -16.47
C LYS A 6 -6.33 0.88 -17.36
N ARG A 7 -7.09 1.97 -17.16
CA ARG A 7 -6.71 3.30 -17.67
C ARG A 7 -5.69 3.90 -16.71
N ILE A 8 -4.57 4.37 -17.24
CA ILE A 8 -3.46 4.89 -16.43
C ILE A 8 -3.34 6.39 -16.69
N VAL A 9 -3.22 7.15 -15.60
CA VAL A 9 -2.90 8.58 -15.63
C VAL A 9 -1.70 8.81 -14.72
N THR A 10 -0.79 9.68 -15.13
CA THR A 10 0.34 10.10 -14.31
C THR A 10 0.01 11.44 -13.68
N LEU A 11 -0.02 11.49 -12.35
CA LEU A 11 -0.29 12.70 -11.57
C LEU A 11 0.81 12.86 -10.53
N ASP A 12 1.31 14.09 -10.40
CA ASP A 12 2.18 14.49 -9.31
C ASP A 12 1.35 15.25 -8.27
N ALA A 13 1.03 14.59 -7.16
CA ALA A 13 0.16 15.12 -6.12
C ALA A 13 0.74 16.33 -5.37
N ASN A 14 2.04 16.65 -5.54
CA ASN A 14 2.63 17.87 -4.97
C ASN A 14 2.25 19.12 -5.78
N LYS A 15 1.82 18.95 -7.04
CA LYS A 15 1.36 20.06 -7.87
C LYS A 15 -0.13 20.26 -7.66
N LEU A 16 -0.52 21.48 -7.29
CA LEU A 16 -1.92 21.83 -6.98
C LEU A 16 -2.91 21.44 -8.09
N GLU A 17 -2.55 21.64 -9.35
CA GLU A 17 -3.42 21.29 -10.48
C GLU A 17 -3.67 19.78 -10.60
N ASN A 18 -2.64 18.97 -10.38
CA ASN A 18 -2.73 17.53 -10.41
C ASN A 18 -3.46 17.00 -9.18
N TYR A 19 -3.27 17.64 -8.02
CA TYR A 19 -4.01 17.33 -6.82
C TYR A 19 -5.51 17.55 -7.03
N LYS A 20 -5.92 18.68 -7.63
CA LYS A 20 -7.33 18.92 -7.97
C LYS A 20 -7.91 17.84 -8.88
N LYS A 21 -7.16 17.41 -9.91
CA LYS A 21 -7.57 16.31 -10.79
C LYS A 21 -7.71 14.99 -10.02
N LEU A 22 -6.79 14.70 -9.10
CA LEU A 22 -6.88 13.52 -8.23
C LEU A 22 -8.14 13.55 -7.37
N ILE A 23 -8.46 14.69 -6.76
CA ILE A 23 -9.68 14.87 -5.96
C ILE A 23 -10.94 14.67 -6.81
N GLN A 24 -10.98 15.20 -8.04
CA GLN A 24 -12.10 14.95 -8.97
C GLN A 24 -12.26 13.46 -9.28
N LEU A 25 -11.16 12.74 -9.54
CA LEU A 25 -11.21 11.31 -9.76
C LEU A 25 -11.72 10.54 -8.53
N LEU A 26 -11.35 10.97 -7.32
CA LEU A 26 -11.79 10.37 -6.07
C LEU A 26 -13.26 10.66 -5.76
N TYR A 27 -13.75 11.83 -6.16
CA TYR A 27 -15.16 12.21 -6.00
C TYR A 27 -16.08 11.26 -6.79
N ASP A 28 -15.71 10.94 -8.03
CA ASP A 28 -16.50 10.01 -8.88
C ASP A 28 -16.18 8.53 -8.64
N ALA A 29 -15.15 8.22 -7.84
CA ALA A 29 -14.74 6.85 -7.59
C ALA A 29 -15.64 6.15 -6.57
N SER A 30 -15.93 4.88 -6.82
CA SER A 30 -16.58 4.01 -5.81
C SER A 30 -15.55 3.33 -4.89
N VAL A 31 -14.33 3.09 -5.38
CA VAL A 31 -13.28 2.40 -4.63
C VAL A 31 -11.93 3.09 -4.83
N PHE A 32 -11.25 3.39 -3.72
CA PHE A 32 -9.87 3.86 -3.70
C PHE A 32 -8.97 2.82 -3.03
N LEU A 33 -7.99 2.28 -3.77
CA LEU A 33 -7.04 1.30 -3.28
C LEU A 33 -5.63 1.90 -3.29
N GLN A 34 -4.92 1.80 -2.17
CA GLN A 34 -3.56 2.30 -2.05
C GLN A 34 -2.66 1.33 -1.28
N GLY A 35 -1.38 1.27 -1.67
CA GLY A 35 -0.36 0.34 -1.14
C GLY A 35 0.80 1.01 -0.40
N PHE A 36 0.67 2.29 -0.05
CA PHE A 36 1.61 3.06 0.74
C PHE A 36 1.52 2.72 2.22
N ARG A 37 2.57 3.08 2.96
CA ARG A 37 2.62 2.89 4.41
C ARG A 37 1.48 3.65 5.09
N PRO A 38 0.99 3.16 6.24
CA PRO A 38 0.13 3.95 7.11
C PRO A 38 0.74 5.33 7.37
N GLY A 39 -0.05 6.38 7.15
CA GLY A 39 0.35 7.78 7.32
C GLY A 39 1.13 8.42 6.17
N ALA A 40 1.56 7.65 5.16
CA ALA A 40 2.35 8.20 4.05
C ALA A 40 1.58 9.23 3.20
N LEU A 41 0.25 9.10 3.15
CA LEU A 41 -0.63 9.97 2.38
C LEU A 41 -1.26 11.11 3.22
N ASP A 42 -0.97 11.16 4.52
CA ASP A 42 -1.55 12.19 5.40
C ASP A 42 -1.05 13.59 5.01
N ALA A 43 0.22 13.70 4.62
CA ALA A 43 0.82 14.94 4.12
C ALA A 43 0.14 15.44 2.82
N LEU A 44 -0.45 14.53 2.04
CA LEU A 44 -1.22 14.83 0.83
C LEU A 44 -2.72 15.03 1.13
N ARG A 45 -3.13 15.04 2.41
CA ARG A 45 -4.54 15.12 2.83
C ARG A 45 -5.41 14.04 2.18
N LEU A 46 -4.88 12.82 2.06
CA LEU A 46 -5.61 11.64 1.59
C LEU A 46 -5.76 10.61 2.73
N CYS A 47 -5.89 11.10 3.96
CA CYS A 47 -6.24 10.27 5.10
C CYS A 47 -7.73 9.90 5.06
N MET A 48 -8.10 8.86 5.81
CA MET A 48 -9.46 8.32 5.81
C MET A 48 -10.54 9.35 6.15
N ASP A 49 -10.25 10.25 7.10
CA ASP A 49 -11.20 11.28 7.52
C ASP A 49 -11.50 12.26 6.38
N VAL A 50 -10.47 12.73 5.68
CA VAL A 50 -10.62 13.64 4.53
C VAL A 50 -11.31 12.95 3.36
N LEU A 51 -10.98 11.69 3.09
CA LEU A 51 -11.65 10.92 2.02
C LEU A 51 -13.14 10.71 2.31
N ARG A 52 -13.50 10.53 3.58
CA ARG A 52 -14.90 10.36 4.02
C ARG A 52 -15.69 11.67 3.91
N GLU A 53 -15.05 12.81 4.17
CA GLU A 53 -15.65 14.13 3.93
C GLU A 53 -15.83 14.41 2.43
N LEU A 54 -14.89 13.94 1.59
CA LEU A 54 -14.94 14.12 0.14
C LEU A 54 -16.08 13.30 -0.51
N ASN A 55 -16.21 12.04 -0.14
CA ASN A 55 -17.21 11.13 -0.68
C ASN A 55 -17.58 10.07 0.37
N LEU A 56 -18.81 10.16 0.89
CA LEU A 56 -19.32 9.24 1.92
C LEU A 56 -19.52 7.81 1.42
N ASP A 57 -19.72 7.63 0.11
CA ASP A 57 -19.93 6.32 -0.52
C ASP A 57 -18.61 5.66 -0.96
N LEU A 58 -17.47 6.35 -0.82
CA LEU A 58 -16.16 5.86 -1.23
C LEU A 58 -15.66 4.74 -0.31
N ILE A 59 -15.38 3.58 -0.90
CA ILE A 59 -14.69 2.48 -0.21
C ILE A 59 -13.17 2.71 -0.32
N ALA A 60 -12.53 3.10 0.79
CA ALA A 60 -11.08 3.25 0.84
C ALA A 60 -10.40 2.01 1.45
N ALA A 61 -9.51 1.38 0.68
CA ALA A 61 -8.75 0.19 1.05
C ALA A 61 -7.25 0.50 1.12
N ASN A 62 -6.62 0.16 2.23
CA ASN A 62 -5.20 0.37 2.51
C ASN A 62 -4.49 -0.98 2.64
N LEU A 63 -3.53 -1.25 1.75
CA LEU A 63 -2.69 -2.43 1.79
C LEU A 63 -1.29 -2.04 2.30
N SER A 64 -0.92 -2.55 3.46
CA SER A 64 0.43 -2.43 4.00
C SER A 64 0.96 -3.78 4.44
N ALA A 65 2.29 -3.94 4.43
CA ALA A 65 2.93 -5.23 4.71
C ALA A 65 2.68 -5.75 6.14
N PHE A 66 2.61 -4.85 7.13
CA PHE A 66 2.46 -5.20 8.55
C PHE A 66 1.17 -4.62 9.18
N GLY A 67 0.24 -4.15 8.36
CA GLY A 67 -1.00 -3.53 8.84
C GLY A 67 -0.81 -2.15 9.46
N LYS A 68 -1.85 -1.71 10.20
CA LYS A 68 -1.96 -0.38 10.81
C LYS A 68 -1.59 -0.33 12.30
N HIS A 69 -1.44 -1.48 12.94
CA HIS A 69 -1.18 -1.59 14.39
C HIS A 69 -0.01 -2.54 14.66
N GLY A 70 0.62 -2.37 15.82
CA GLY A 70 1.74 -3.21 16.27
C GLY A 70 3.12 -2.60 16.06
N PRO A 71 4.17 -3.30 16.49
CA PRO A 71 5.54 -2.80 16.48
C PRO A 71 6.09 -2.64 15.05
N SER A 72 5.58 -3.44 14.11
CA SER A 72 6.11 -3.51 12.75
C SER A 72 5.52 -2.49 11.77
N VAL A 73 4.58 -1.64 12.20
CA VAL A 73 3.84 -0.69 11.33
C VAL A 73 4.75 0.23 10.53
N ARG A 74 5.87 0.65 11.11
CA ARG A 74 6.85 1.53 10.47
C ARG A 74 7.96 0.80 9.73
N HIS A 75 7.91 -0.52 9.58
CA HIS A 75 8.95 -1.28 8.87
C HIS A 75 8.71 -1.34 7.37
N ASN A 76 9.79 -1.41 6.59
CA ASN A 76 9.71 -1.71 5.17
C ASN A 76 9.29 -3.17 5.03
N GLY A 77 8.26 -3.43 4.23
CA GLY A 77 7.88 -4.78 3.88
C GLY A 77 8.01 -5.01 2.39
N MET A 78 8.72 -6.06 2.04
CA MET A 78 8.69 -6.71 0.75
C MET A 78 8.10 -8.10 0.96
N ASP A 79 7.53 -8.70 -0.07
CA ASP A 79 6.97 -10.06 0.00
C ASP A 79 7.94 -11.06 0.67
N SER A 80 9.21 -11.07 0.28
CA SER A 80 10.24 -11.92 0.89
C SER A 80 10.42 -11.69 2.39
N ILE A 81 10.40 -10.42 2.85
CA ILE A 81 10.52 -10.08 4.26
C ILE A 81 9.30 -10.59 5.02
N VAL A 82 8.10 -10.38 4.49
CA VAL A 82 6.85 -10.84 5.10
C VAL A 82 6.81 -12.36 5.16
N GLN A 83 7.23 -13.06 4.11
CA GLN A 83 7.30 -14.52 4.10
C GLN A 83 8.27 -15.07 5.16
N THR A 84 9.44 -14.46 5.33
CA THR A 84 10.40 -14.84 6.37
C THR A 84 9.84 -14.56 7.77
N CYS A 85 9.28 -13.37 8.00
CA CYS A 85 8.67 -13.01 9.29
C CYS A 85 7.45 -13.86 9.65
N SER A 86 6.73 -14.37 8.64
CA SER A 86 5.55 -15.22 8.82
C SER A 86 5.90 -16.71 8.79
N GLU A 87 7.18 -17.07 8.78
CA GLU A 87 7.66 -18.45 8.72
C GLU A 87 7.23 -19.24 7.45
N MET A 88 6.68 -18.57 6.43
CA MET A 88 6.37 -19.20 5.15
C MET A 88 7.63 -19.55 4.35
N ASN A 89 8.74 -18.87 4.64
CA ASN A 89 10.04 -19.05 3.97
C ASN A 89 11.16 -19.38 4.98
N ILE A 90 10.85 -20.19 5.99
CA ILE A 90 11.88 -20.87 6.79
C ILE A 90 12.18 -22.23 6.16
N ARG A 91 13.43 -22.42 5.73
CA ARG A 91 13.95 -23.77 5.51
C ARG A 91 14.11 -24.43 6.88
N ARG A 92 13.27 -25.42 7.19
CA ARG A 92 13.49 -26.29 8.34
C ARG A 92 14.80 -27.04 8.09
N ILE A 93 15.86 -26.67 8.81
CA ILE A 93 17.16 -27.33 8.73
C ILE A 93 17.02 -28.73 9.35
N GLY A 94 16.54 -29.67 8.55
CA GLY A 94 16.63 -31.11 8.75
C GLY A 94 17.33 -31.66 7.53
N GLY A 95 18.66 -31.62 7.58
CA GLY A 95 19.56 -31.86 6.44
C GLY A 95 20.23 -30.57 5.99
N ASP A 96 21.54 -30.49 6.20
CA ASP A 96 22.49 -29.57 5.55
C ASP A 96 22.56 -28.16 6.15
N ALA A 97 23.43 -28.02 7.15
CA ALA A 97 23.71 -26.78 7.89
C ALA A 97 24.39 -25.65 7.10
N ASN A 98 24.34 -25.65 5.75
CA ASN A 98 25.11 -24.71 4.94
C ASN A 98 24.36 -24.05 3.76
N ALA A 99 23.03 -24.02 3.79
CA ALA A 99 22.25 -23.33 2.77
C ALA A 99 21.71 -21.99 3.28
N SER A 100 22.43 -20.91 3.01
CA SER A 100 21.96 -19.54 3.25
C SER A 100 20.69 -19.25 2.45
N PRO A 101 19.66 -18.61 3.02
CA PRO A 101 18.52 -18.11 2.25
C PRO A 101 19.00 -16.93 1.39
N GLY A 102 19.08 -17.12 0.07
CA GLY A 102 19.35 -16.03 -0.87
C GLY A 102 20.34 -16.31 -2.00
N ALA A 103 20.20 -17.44 -2.71
CA ALA A 103 20.78 -17.63 -4.04
C ALA A 103 19.66 -17.91 -5.05
#